data_AF-A0A8H5XAN1-F1
#
_entry.id   AF-A0A8H5XAN1-F1
#
_cell.length_a   1.000
_cell.length_b   1.000
_cell.length_c   1.000
_cell.angle_alpha   90.00
_cell.angle_beta   90.00
_cell.angle_gamma   90.00
#
_symmetry.space_group_name_H-M   'P 1'
#
loop_
_entity.id
_entity.type
_entity.pdbx_description
1 polymer ?
#
loop_
_entity_poly.entity_id
_entity_poly.type
_entity_poly.pdbx_seq_one_letter_code
_entity_poly.pdbx_strand_id
1 'polypeptide(L)'
;MQYLKTSVSYTFEKAVQECETFSYYDELVFLYSKTGQMKRALYLIIDRLKNVHKAIEFAKEQDDPDLWEDLLKYSMDKPSFIRGLLEQVGTAINPITVVQRIPEGLEIEGLREGLTHMMKEHEIQYSISSGVARVLRSEVATAQNELRAGQRKGIKFEVVIQEQEHVDIQVKDVSTDPDNPEPNPSHPSTAHDHRSSRWKH
;
A
#
# COMPACT_ATOMS: atom_id res chain seq x y z
N MET A 1 14.42 6.68 -28.51
CA MET A 1 13.32 6.26 -27.60
C MET A 1 11.95 6.94 -27.80
N GLN A 2 11.82 8.22 -28.15
CA GLN A 2 10.48 8.85 -28.24
C GLN A 2 9.60 8.25 -29.36
N TYR A 3 10.17 7.95 -30.53
CA TYR A 3 9.39 7.40 -31.64
C TYR A 3 8.82 6.00 -31.37
N LEU A 4 9.61 5.06 -30.84
CA LEU A 4 9.13 3.71 -30.45
C LEU A 4 8.06 3.73 -29.35
N LYS A 5 8.07 4.76 -28.49
CA LYS A 5 7.09 4.95 -27.42
C LYS A 5 5.81 5.64 -27.89
N THR A 6 5.86 6.43 -28.97
CA THR A 6 4.74 7.26 -29.44
C THR A 6 4.04 6.67 -30.67
N SER A 7 4.73 5.95 -31.54
CA SER A 7 4.11 5.35 -32.74
C SER A 7 3.79 3.88 -32.55
N VAL A 8 2.57 3.46 -32.93
CA VAL A 8 2.08 2.07 -32.85
C VAL A 8 2.06 1.40 -34.24
N SER A 9 2.44 2.12 -35.29
CA SER A 9 2.32 1.71 -36.69
C SER A 9 3.59 1.06 -37.25
N TYR A 10 4.25 0.17 -36.51
CA TYR A 10 5.42 -0.58 -37.00
C TYR A 10 5.25 -2.08 -36.77
N THR A 11 5.89 -2.87 -37.62
CA THR A 11 5.94 -4.34 -37.46
C THR A 11 7.06 -4.67 -36.48
N PHE A 12 6.70 -5.23 -35.33
CA PHE A 12 7.65 -5.55 -34.26
C PHE A 12 8.80 -6.44 -34.73
N GLU A 13 8.53 -7.41 -35.59
CA GLU A 13 9.54 -8.34 -36.12
C GLU A 13 10.63 -7.63 -36.94
N LYS A 14 10.23 -6.70 -37.83
CA LYS A 14 11.21 -5.91 -38.60
C LYS A 14 12.00 -4.98 -37.70
N ALA A 15 11.34 -4.34 -36.73
CA ALA A 15 12.01 -3.48 -35.77
C ALA A 15 13.05 -4.25 -34.93
N VAL A 16 12.73 -5.47 -34.49
CA VAL A 16 13.67 -6.35 -33.79
C VAL A 16 14.86 -6.70 -34.68
N GLN A 17 14.62 -7.12 -35.93
CA GLN A 17 15.70 -7.51 -36.85
C GLN A 17 16.67 -6.36 -37.16
N GLU A 18 16.16 -5.15 -37.38
CA GLU A 18 16.97 -3.95 -37.56
C GLU A 18 17.75 -3.63 -36.28
N CYS A 19 17.09 -3.67 -35.11
CA CYS A 19 17.76 -3.41 -33.82
C CYS A 19 18.84 -4.44 -33.49
N GLU A 20 18.66 -5.72 -33.87
CA GLU A 20 19.68 -6.76 -33.73
C GLU A 20 20.88 -6.50 -34.65
N THR A 21 20.61 -6.08 -35.89
CA THR A 21 21.67 -5.77 -36.88
C THR A 21 22.53 -4.59 -36.42
N PHE A 22 21.91 -3.54 -35.88
CA PHE A 22 22.59 -2.34 -35.41
C PHE A 22 23.02 -2.39 -33.93
N SER A 23 22.78 -3.51 -33.23
CA SER A 23 23.12 -3.71 -31.81
C SER A 23 22.50 -2.67 -30.85
N TYR A 24 21.28 -2.23 -31.13
CA TYR A 24 20.52 -1.32 -30.25
C TYR A 24 19.85 -2.10 -29.10
N TYR A 25 20.65 -2.51 -28.11
CA TYR A 25 20.20 -3.40 -27.03
C TYR A 25 19.12 -2.78 -26.13
N ASP A 26 19.13 -1.47 -25.91
CA ASP A 26 18.15 -0.80 -25.05
C ASP A 26 16.76 -0.76 -25.70
N GLU A 27 16.72 -0.47 -27.00
CA GLU A 27 15.53 -0.54 -27.85
C GLU A 27 15.03 -1.97 -27.96
N LEU A 28 15.94 -2.93 -28.12
CA LEU A 28 15.63 -4.35 -28.23
C LEU A 28 14.96 -4.89 -26.96
N VAL A 29 15.44 -4.49 -25.77
CA VAL A 29 14.81 -4.82 -24.48
C VAL A 29 13.38 -4.27 -24.41
N PHE A 30 13.16 -3.04 -24.87
CA PHE A 30 11.82 -2.45 -24.93
C PHE A 30 10.90 -3.18 -25.92
N LEU A 31 11.41 -3.56 -27.09
CA LEU A 31 10.64 -4.34 -28.06
C LEU A 31 10.27 -5.72 -27.52
N TYR A 32 11.21 -6.39 -26.83
CA TYR A 32 10.95 -7.70 -26.23
C TYR A 32 9.98 -7.64 -25.05
N SER A 33 9.99 -6.55 -24.26
CA SER A 33 8.98 -6.35 -23.22
C SER A 33 7.58 -6.11 -23.79
N LYS A 34 7.46 -5.37 -24.91
CA LYS A 34 6.17 -5.17 -25.59
C LYS A 34 5.64 -6.39 -26.34
N THR A 35 6.51 -7.28 -26.79
CA THR A 35 6.13 -8.53 -27.47
C THR A 35 5.90 -9.71 -26.51
N GLY A 36 6.07 -9.51 -25.19
CA GLY A 36 5.90 -10.55 -24.17
C GLY A 36 7.08 -11.54 -24.08
N GLN A 37 8.19 -11.30 -24.77
CA GLN A 37 9.37 -12.14 -24.73
C GLN A 37 10.30 -11.74 -23.57
N MET A 38 9.76 -11.74 -22.35
CA MET A 38 10.41 -11.22 -21.14
C MET A 38 11.73 -11.92 -20.81
N LYS A 39 11.79 -13.26 -20.95
CA LYS A 39 13.03 -14.04 -20.71
C LYS A 39 14.16 -13.61 -21.65
N ARG A 40 13.86 -13.42 -22.94
CA ARG A 40 14.85 -12.96 -23.93
C ARG A 40 15.30 -11.54 -23.64
N ALA A 41 14.38 -10.65 -23.26
CA ALA A 41 14.70 -9.30 -22.83
C ALA A 41 15.68 -9.33 -21.65
N LEU A 42 15.39 -10.14 -20.62
CA LEU A 42 16.25 -10.27 -19.46
C LEU A 42 17.64 -10.80 -19.83
N TYR A 43 17.73 -11.82 -20.68
CA TYR A 43 19.01 -12.34 -21.16
C TYR A 43 19.85 -11.29 -21.88
N LEU A 44 19.21 -10.44 -22.68
CA LEU A 44 19.92 -9.35 -23.35
C LEU A 44 20.49 -8.35 -22.35
N ILE A 45 19.76 -8.03 -21.28
CA ILE A 45 20.26 -7.13 -20.24
C ILE A 45 21.45 -7.75 -19.51
N ILE A 46 21.36 -9.03 -19.13
CA ILE A 46 22.41 -9.70 -18.35
C ILE A 46 23.65 -9.99 -19.20
N ASP A 47 23.48 -10.53 -20.41
CA ASP A 47 24.59 -11.05 -21.23
C ASP A 47 25.24 -9.96 -22.10
N ARG A 48 24.44 -9.08 -22.72
CA ARG A 48 24.95 -8.02 -23.61
C ARG A 48 25.22 -6.72 -22.87
N LEU A 49 24.24 -6.20 -22.12
CA LEU A 49 24.40 -4.94 -21.40
C LEU A 49 25.24 -5.10 -20.13
N LYS A 50 25.31 -6.32 -19.56
CA LYS A 50 25.99 -6.64 -18.29
C LYS A 50 25.62 -5.67 -17.17
N ASN A 51 24.41 -5.13 -17.23
CA ASN A 51 23.95 -4.09 -16.32
C ASN A 51 23.02 -4.73 -15.28
N VAL A 52 23.60 -5.00 -14.10
CA VAL A 52 22.90 -5.60 -12.96
C VAL A 52 21.72 -4.74 -12.52
N HIS A 53 21.92 -3.43 -12.41
CA HIS A 53 20.88 -2.51 -11.97
C HIS A 53 19.66 -2.55 -12.87
N LYS A 54 19.88 -2.46 -14.19
CA LYS A 54 18.82 -2.51 -15.19
C LYS A 54 18.09 -3.85 -15.20
N ALA A 55 18.80 -4.97 -14.96
CA ALA A 55 18.17 -6.29 -14.89
C ALA A 55 17.23 -6.41 -13.68
N ILE A 56 17.63 -5.85 -12.54
CA ILE A 56 16.82 -5.83 -11.32
C ILE A 56 15.61 -4.92 -11.49
N GLU A 57 15.79 -3.71 -12.05
CA GLU A 57 14.70 -2.78 -12.33
C GLU A 57 13.69 -3.40 -13.30
N PHE A 58 14.17 -4.04 -14.37
CA PHE A 58 13.31 -4.75 -15.31
C PHE A 58 12.49 -5.86 -14.63
N ALA A 59 13.11 -6.69 -13.79
CA ALA A 59 12.39 -7.74 -13.07
C ALA A 59 11.35 -7.18 -12.08
N LYS A 60 11.65 -6.03 -11.44
CA LYS A 60 10.69 -5.32 -10.59
C LYS A 60 9.51 -4.75 -11.37
N GLU A 61 9.76 -4.13 -12.53
CA GLU A 61 8.70 -3.55 -13.36
C GLU A 61 7.74 -4.60 -13.91
N GLN A 62 8.24 -5.81 -14.20
CA GLN A 62 7.40 -6.88 -14.75
C GLN A 62 6.58 -7.62 -13.68
N ASP A 63 7.00 -7.58 -12.40
CA ASP A 63 6.32 -8.25 -11.27
C ASP A 63 6.01 -9.74 -11.51
N ASP A 64 6.92 -10.44 -12.23
CA ASP A 64 6.76 -11.85 -12.61
C ASP A 64 7.70 -12.76 -11.78
N PRO A 65 7.16 -13.66 -10.95
CA PRO A 65 7.94 -14.62 -10.18
C PRO A 65 8.86 -15.50 -11.05
N ASP A 66 8.41 -15.94 -12.23
CA ASP A 66 9.18 -16.83 -13.10
C ASP A 66 10.41 -16.10 -13.65
N LEU A 67 10.26 -14.81 -13.96
CA LEU A 67 11.36 -13.96 -14.41
C LEU A 67 12.39 -13.73 -13.31
N TRP A 68 11.94 -13.59 -12.06
CA TRP A 68 12.82 -13.53 -10.89
C TRP A 68 13.58 -14.83 -10.67
N GLU A 69 12.94 -15.98 -10.89
CA GLU A 69 13.63 -17.28 -10.81
C GLU A 69 14.73 -17.38 -11.85
N ASP A 70 14.44 -16.99 -13.10
CA ASP A 70 15.42 -16.98 -14.19
C ASP A 70 16.58 -16.01 -13.87
N LEU A 71 16.29 -14.82 -13.32
CA LEU A 71 17.31 -13.85 -12.88
C LEU A 71 18.20 -14.42 -11.77
N LEU A 72 17.61 -15.02 -10.75
CA LEU A 72 18.35 -15.61 -9.63
C LEU A 72 19.24 -16.76 -10.15
N LYS A 73 18.70 -17.66 -10.97
CA LYS A 73 19.46 -18.76 -11.55
C LYS A 73 20.69 -18.27 -12.35
N TYR A 74 20.56 -17.15 -13.05
CA TYR A 74 21.64 -16.56 -13.87
C TYR A 74 22.64 -15.69 -13.11
N SER A 75 22.38 -15.41 -11.84
CA SER A 75 23.20 -14.52 -11.02
C SER A 75 23.99 -15.24 -9.95
N MET A 76 23.58 -16.45 -9.54
CA MET A 76 24.28 -17.23 -8.51
C MET A 76 25.71 -17.65 -8.88
N ASP A 77 26.08 -17.56 -10.15
CA ASP A 77 27.44 -17.80 -10.65
C ASP A 77 28.35 -16.55 -10.64
N LYS A 78 27.79 -15.36 -10.34
CA LYS A 78 28.48 -14.07 -10.48
C LYS A 78 28.46 -13.29 -9.16
N PRO A 79 29.58 -13.22 -8.41
CA PRO A 79 29.61 -12.56 -7.09
C PRO A 79 29.25 -11.07 -7.15
N SER A 80 29.68 -10.36 -8.20
CA SER A 80 29.31 -8.95 -8.41
C SER A 80 27.81 -8.75 -8.63
N PHE A 81 27.13 -9.74 -9.21
CA PHE A 81 25.69 -9.70 -9.44
C PHE A 81 24.94 -9.93 -8.13
N ILE A 82 25.37 -10.90 -7.33
CA ILE A 82 24.78 -11.17 -6.01
C ILE A 82 24.90 -9.93 -5.11
N ARG A 83 26.04 -9.25 -5.12
CA ARG A 83 26.21 -7.98 -4.41
C ARG A 83 25.19 -6.93 -4.87
N GLY A 84 25.06 -6.73 -6.19
CA GLY A 84 24.08 -5.78 -6.74
C GLY A 84 22.63 -6.14 -6.40
N LEU A 85 22.31 -7.44 -6.36
CA LEU A 85 21.00 -7.92 -5.90
C LEU A 85 20.75 -7.53 -4.44
N LEU A 86 21.69 -7.79 -3.54
CA LEU A 86 21.51 -7.50 -2.12
C LEU A 86 21.37 -5.99 -1.83
N GLU A 87 22.04 -5.14 -2.61
CA GLU A 87 21.96 -3.69 -2.45
C GLU A 87 20.66 -3.10 -3.01
N GLN A 88 20.13 -3.65 -4.12
CA GLN A 88 19.06 -2.99 -4.87
C GLN A 88 17.72 -3.69 -4.88
N VAL A 89 17.64 -4.98 -4.54
CA VAL A 89 16.37 -5.73 -4.55
C VAL A 89 15.36 -5.14 -3.56
N GLY A 90 15.82 -4.56 -2.45
CA GLY A 90 14.96 -4.01 -1.41
C GLY A 90 14.02 -5.10 -0.88
N THR A 91 12.71 -4.88 -0.98
CA THR A 91 11.66 -5.79 -0.47
C THR A 91 10.99 -6.65 -1.56
N ALA A 92 11.44 -6.54 -2.81
CA ALA A 92 10.83 -7.26 -3.94
C ALA A 92 11.05 -8.78 -3.89
N ILE A 93 12.07 -9.25 -3.16
CA ILE A 93 12.35 -10.68 -2.99
C ILE A 93 12.48 -11.01 -1.51
N ASN A 94 12.08 -12.22 -1.15
CA ASN A 94 12.28 -12.78 0.18
C ASN A 94 13.78 -13.00 0.45
N PRO A 95 14.35 -12.43 1.53
CA PRO A 95 15.76 -12.56 1.85
C PRO A 95 16.18 -14.03 2.06
N ILE A 96 15.27 -14.87 2.55
CA ILE A 96 15.53 -16.28 2.81
C ILE A 96 15.77 -17.04 1.50
N THR A 97 15.00 -16.75 0.45
CA THR A 97 15.13 -17.46 -0.83
C THR A 97 16.41 -17.11 -1.55
N VAL A 98 16.91 -15.88 -1.38
CA VAL A 98 18.22 -15.46 -1.91
C VAL A 98 19.34 -16.21 -1.21
N VAL A 99 19.37 -16.18 0.13
CA VAL A 99 20.44 -16.81 0.93
C VAL A 99 20.52 -18.32 0.69
N GLN A 100 19.38 -19.01 0.60
CA GLN A 100 19.34 -20.46 0.34
C GLN A 100 19.86 -20.87 -1.04
N ARG A 101 19.89 -19.95 -2.01
CA ARG A 101 20.31 -20.22 -3.39
C ARG A 101 21.79 -19.92 -3.64
N ILE A 102 22.48 -19.24 -2.72
CA ILE A 102 23.90 -18.92 -2.87
C ILE A 102 24.73 -20.21 -2.76
N PRO A 103 25.56 -20.54 -3.78
CA PRO A 103 26.40 -21.73 -3.74
C PRO A 103 27.47 -21.63 -2.66
N GLU A 104 27.74 -22.76 -1.99
CA GLU A 104 28.78 -22.84 -0.96
C GLU A 104 30.18 -22.64 -1.56
N GLY A 105 31.03 -21.90 -0.86
CA GLY A 105 32.42 -21.63 -1.29
C GLY A 105 32.58 -20.48 -2.30
N LEU A 106 31.52 -19.74 -2.62
CA LEU A 106 31.62 -18.52 -3.44
C LEU A 106 32.06 -17.33 -2.58
N GLU A 107 33.21 -16.74 -2.90
CA GLU A 107 33.66 -15.50 -2.25
C GLU A 107 32.88 -14.30 -2.82
N ILE A 108 32.05 -13.69 -1.98
CA ILE A 108 31.26 -12.51 -2.32
C ILE A 108 31.73 -11.35 -1.44
N GLU A 109 32.34 -10.36 -2.07
CA GLU A 109 32.74 -9.12 -1.41
C GLU A 109 31.50 -8.34 -0.94
N GLY A 110 31.49 -7.87 0.31
CA GLY A 110 30.40 -7.07 0.83
C GLY A 110 29.10 -7.83 1.14
N LEU A 111 29.14 -9.17 1.19
CA LEU A 111 27.95 -10.01 1.44
C LEU A 111 27.26 -9.64 2.76
N ARG A 112 28.05 -9.40 3.81
CA ARG A 112 27.53 -9.06 5.14
C ARG A 112 26.80 -7.73 5.12
N GLU A 113 27.39 -6.72 4.49
CA GLU A 113 26.83 -5.38 4.35
C GLU A 113 25.53 -5.43 3.54
N GLY A 114 25.54 -6.13 2.40
CA GLY A 114 24.36 -6.30 1.55
C GLY A 114 23.22 -7.04 2.26
N LEU A 115 23.53 -8.13 2.99
CA LEU A 115 22.53 -8.87 3.75
C LEU A 115 21.94 -8.02 4.89
N THR A 116 22.79 -7.30 5.62
CA THR A 116 22.36 -6.39 6.69
C THR A 116 21.44 -5.30 6.15
N HIS A 117 21.79 -4.72 4.99
CA HIS A 117 20.98 -3.71 4.31
C HIS A 117 19.61 -4.27 3.92
N MET A 118 19.58 -5.43 3.26
CA MET A 118 18.34 -6.10 2.87
C MET A 118 17.44 -6.41 4.08
N MET A 119 18.00 -6.94 5.17
CA MET A 119 17.24 -7.22 6.38
C MET A 119 16.65 -5.96 7.01
N LYS A 120 17.41 -4.87 7.08
CA LYS A 120 16.93 -3.57 7.58
C LYS A 120 15.78 -3.02 6.74
N GLU A 121 15.87 -3.15 5.41
CA GLU A 121 14.80 -2.69 4.52
C GLU A 121 13.48 -3.44 4.79
N HIS A 122 13.54 -4.76 4.98
CA HIS A 122 12.38 -5.58 5.35
C HIS A 122 11.83 -5.21 6.73
N GLU A 123 12.69 -4.93 7.71
CA GLU A 123 12.29 -4.46 9.04
C GLU A 123 11.56 -3.11 8.96
N ILE A 124 12.08 -2.17 8.18
CA ILE A 124 11.47 -0.85 7.95
C ILE A 124 10.10 -1.03 7.30
N GLN A 125 9.98 -1.83 6.24
CA GLN A 125 8.71 -2.09 5.57
C GLN A 125 7.67 -2.69 6.52
N TYR A 126 8.09 -3.65 7.36
CA TYR A 126 7.21 -4.24 8.37
C TYR A 126 6.74 -3.20 9.40
N SER A 127 7.67 -2.37 9.90
CA SER A 127 7.36 -1.30 10.86
C SER A 127 6.34 -0.30 10.29
N ILE A 128 6.53 0.13 9.03
CA ILE A 128 5.59 1.01 8.32
C ILE A 128 4.23 0.33 8.18
N SER A 129 4.19 -0.90 7.66
CA SER A 129 2.95 -1.66 7.45
C SER A 129 2.17 -1.83 8.76
N SER A 130 2.86 -2.17 9.86
CA SER A 130 2.28 -2.29 11.18
C SER A 130 1.72 -0.96 11.70
N GLY A 131 2.46 0.14 11.49
CA GLY A 131 2.03 1.50 11.81
C GLY A 131 0.74 1.89 11.07
N VAL A 132 0.71 1.69 9.76
CA VAL A 132 -0.47 1.95 8.91
C VAL A 132 -1.66 1.10 9.36
N ALA A 133 -1.46 -0.19 9.59
CA ALA A 133 -2.53 -1.08 10.07
C ALA A 133 -3.07 -0.65 11.45
N ARG A 134 -2.25 -0.06 12.32
CA ARG A 134 -2.70 0.49 13.61
C ARG A 134 -3.56 1.75 13.41
N VAL A 135 -3.11 2.68 12.56
CA VAL A 135 -3.86 3.92 12.25
C VAL A 135 -5.21 3.60 11.62
N LEU A 136 -5.23 2.74 10.60
CA LEU A 136 -6.46 2.31 9.94
C LEU A 136 -7.44 1.66 10.92
N ARG A 137 -6.95 0.81 11.82
CA ARG A 137 -7.80 0.19 12.86
C ARG A 137 -8.39 1.24 13.81
N SER A 138 -7.62 2.25 14.22
CA SER A 138 -8.15 3.32 15.08
C SER A 138 -9.17 4.19 14.36
N GLU A 139 -8.93 4.57 13.11
CA GLU A 139 -9.86 5.41 12.33
C GLU A 139 -11.18 4.69 12.08
N VAL A 140 -11.13 3.40 11.72
CA VAL A 140 -12.33 2.57 11.54
C VAL A 140 -13.11 2.46 12.86
N ALA A 141 -12.43 2.28 14.00
CA ALA A 141 -13.09 2.22 15.30
C ALA A 141 -13.78 3.53 15.67
N THR A 142 -13.12 4.68 15.43
CA THR A 142 -13.68 6.01 15.68
C THR A 142 -14.91 6.26 14.81
N ALA A 143 -14.81 6.07 13.50
CA ALA A 143 -15.92 6.27 12.57
C ALA A 143 -17.12 5.36 12.89
N GLN A 144 -16.87 4.10 13.26
CA GLN A 144 -17.94 3.21 13.71
C GLN A 144 -18.61 3.67 15.00
N ASN A 145 -17.86 4.22 15.95
CA ASN A 145 -18.40 4.72 17.21
C ASN A 145 -19.24 5.99 17.01
N GLU A 146 -18.79 6.91 16.15
CA GLU A 146 -19.55 8.10 15.77
C GLU A 146 -20.87 7.74 15.10
N LEU A 147 -20.84 6.80 14.14
CA LEU A 147 -22.06 6.31 13.49
C LEU A 147 -23.05 5.71 14.50
N ARG A 148 -22.56 4.84 15.41
CA ARG A 148 -23.40 4.26 16.46
C ARG A 148 -23.96 5.31 17.40
N ALA A 149 -23.16 6.31 17.77
CA ALA A 149 -23.62 7.41 18.61
C ALA A 149 -24.72 8.22 17.92
N GLY A 150 -24.54 8.54 16.64
CA GLY A 150 -25.55 9.21 15.81
C GLY A 150 -26.85 8.42 15.69
N GLN A 151 -26.77 7.12 15.41
CA GLN A 151 -27.95 6.24 15.31
C GLN A 151 -28.71 6.06 16.63
N ARG A 152 -28.04 6.23 17.77
CA ARG A 152 -28.67 6.14 19.10
C ARG A 152 -29.22 7.48 19.60
N LYS A 153 -28.97 8.59 18.90
CA LYS A 153 -29.58 9.89 19.23
C LYS A 153 -31.07 9.85 18.89
N GLY A 154 -31.91 10.16 19.87
CA GLY A 154 -33.35 10.37 19.64
C GLY A 154 -33.58 11.68 18.90
N ILE A 155 -34.49 11.68 17.94
CA ILE A 155 -34.93 12.90 17.25
C ILE A 155 -36.10 13.48 18.06
N LYS A 156 -35.92 14.69 18.62
CA LYS A 156 -37.02 15.41 19.27
C LYS A 156 -37.80 16.15 18.20
N PHE A 157 -39.06 15.77 18.00
CA PHE A 157 -40.00 16.51 17.16
C PHE A 157 -40.84 17.43 18.05
N GLU A 158 -40.85 18.72 17.74
CA GLU A 158 -41.75 19.68 18.34
C GLU A 158 -42.95 19.84 17.40
N VAL A 159 -44.09 19.24 17.79
CA VAL A 159 -45.32 19.33 16.99
C VAL A 159 -45.99 20.64 17.33
N VAL A 160 -45.81 21.64 16.48
CA VAL A 160 -46.63 22.86 16.51
C VAL A 160 -47.95 22.53 15.81
N ILE A 161 -48.99 22.24 16.59
CA ILE A 161 -50.35 22.09 16.06
C ILE A 161 -50.87 23.51 15.80
N GLN A 162 -50.73 24.00 14.57
CA GLN A 162 -51.54 25.12 14.09
C GLN A 162 -52.85 24.56 13.53
N GLU A 163 -53.98 25.02 14.08
CA GLU A 163 -55.28 24.68 13.54
C GLU A 163 -55.38 25.17 12.08
N GLN A 164 -55.70 24.22 11.18
CA GLN A 164 -55.94 24.31 9.73
C GLN A 164 -54.73 23.98 8.80
N GLU A 165 -54.69 22.70 8.42
CA GLU A 165 -54.14 22.10 7.18
C GLU A 165 -52.73 22.51 6.69
N HIS A 166 -51.67 22.21 7.46
CA HIS A 166 -50.43 21.59 6.97
C HIS A 166 -49.46 21.40 8.16
N VAL A 167 -48.90 20.20 8.34
CA VAL A 167 -47.86 19.95 9.36
C VAL A 167 -46.49 20.07 8.70
N ASP A 168 -45.79 21.17 8.91
CA ASP A 168 -44.38 21.29 8.54
C ASP A 168 -43.48 20.76 9.65
N ILE A 169 -42.79 19.65 9.38
CA ILE A 169 -41.85 19.01 10.29
C ILE A 169 -40.49 19.69 10.13
N GLN A 170 -40.07 20.49 11.11
CA GLN A 170 -38.71 21.01 11.17
C GLN A 170 -37.83 20.08 12.02
N VAL A 171 -36.87 19.41 11.38
CA VAL A 171 -35.86 18.59 12.06
C VAL A 171 -34.69 19.50 12.46
N LYS A 172 -34.44 19.64 13.77
CA LYS A 172 -33.28 20.37 14.28
C LYS A 172 -32.32 19.41 14.96
N ASP A 173 -31.10 19.31 14.44
CA ASP A 173 -30.04 18.54 15.08
C ASP A 173 -29.60 19.19 16.40
N VAL A 174 -29.40 18.37 17.43
CA VAL A 174 -28.85 18.85 18.71
C VAL A 174 -27.35 19.08 18.55
N SER A 175 -26.93 20.36 18.54
CA SER A 175 -25.51 20.75 18.54
C SER A 175 -24.79 20.21 19.78
N THR A 176 -23.63 19.59 19.56
CA THR A 176 -22.72 19.14 20.62
C THR A 176 -21.35 19.75 20.34
N ASP A 177 -21.23 21.05 20.57
CA ASP A 177 -19.92 21.72 20.62
C ASP A 177 -19.40 21.60 22.06
N PRO A 178 -18.26 20.94 22.32
CA PRO A 178 -17.78 20.66 23.68
C PRO A 178 -17.34 21.91 24.46
N ASP A 179 -17.21 23.08 23.81
CA ASP A 179 -16.68 24.31 24.41
C ASP A 179 -17.74 25.36 24.79
N ASN A 180 -19.04 25.13 24.52
CA ASN A 180 -20.08 26.07 24.92
C ASN A 180 -21.44 25.40 25.21
N PRO A 181 -21.71 24.99 26.46
CA PRO A 181 -23.03 24.52 26.86
C PRO A 181 -23.98 25.71 27.06
N GLU A 182 -25.04 25.83 26.24
CA GLU A 182 -26.09 26.82 26.49
C GLU A 182 -26.76 26.58 27.85
N PRO A 183 -27.05 27.65 28.62
CA PRO A 183 -27.61 27.52 29.96
C PRO A 183 -29.10 27.17 29.89
N ASN A 184 -29.45 26.05 30.50
CA ASN A 184 -30.82 25.56 30.58
C ASN A 184 -31.66 26.50 31.48
N PRO A 185 -32.76 27.12 31.00
CA PRO A 185 -33.60 27.96 31.84
C PRO A 185 -34.34 27.08 32.85
N SER A 186 -34.08 27.35 34.12
CA SER A 186 -34.67 26.74 35.31
C SER A 186 -36.20 26.68 35.28
N HIS A 187 -36.77 25.53 35.63
CA HIS A 187 -38.15 25.42 36.12
C HIS A 187 -38.18 24.91 37.58
N PRO A 188 -39.17 25.34 38.38
CA PRO A 188 -39.07 25.41 39.84
C PRO A 188 -39.30 24.08 40.55
N SER A 189 -38.63 23.93 41.70
CA SER A 189 -38.81 22.82 42.65
C SER A 189 -40.24 22.76 43.19
N THR A 190 -40.93 21.65 42.94
CA THR A 190 -42.07 21.23 43.74
C THR A 190 -41.58 20.36 44.90
N ALA A 191 -41.67 20.91 46.11
CA ALA A 191 -41.41 20.19 47.35
C ALA A 191 -42.52 19.15 47.59
N HIS A 192 -42.14 17.87 47.69
CA HIS A 192 -42.99 16.86 48.32
C HIS A 192 -42.47 16.56 49.73
N ASP A 193 -43.23 17.04 50.71
CA ASP A 193 -43.08 16.82 52.14
C ASP A 193 -43.49 15.38 52.48
N HIS A 194 -42.58 14.59 53.04
CA HIS A 194 -42.91 13.30 53.65
C HIS A 194 -42.34 13.23 55.06
N ARG A 195 -43.12 13.78 55.99
CA ARG A 195 -43.00 13.57 57.44
C ARG A 195 -43.83 12.37 57.88
N SER A 196 -43.14 11.27 58.16
CA SER A 196 -43.29 10.33 59.30
C SER A 196 -44.68 9.90 59.80
N SER A 197 -44.88 8.58 59.92
CA SER A 197 -45.49 7.87 61.07
C SER A 197 -45.16 6.35 60.98
N ARG A 198 -44.20 5.78 61.72
CA ARG A 198 -44.21 5.24 63.10
C ARG A 198 -45.31 4.21 63.45
N TRP A 199 -44.87 2.94 63.50
CA TRP A 199 -45.26 1.74 64.31
C TRP A 199 -46.70 1.18 64.26
N LYS A 200 -46.84 -0.15 64.12
CA LYS A 200 -47.00 -1.09 65.26
C LYS A 200 -47.28 -2.55 64.81
N HIS A 201 -46.64 -3.46 65.56
CA HIS A 201 -46.87 -4.90 65.80
C HIS A 201 -46.61 -5.91 64.69
#